data_AF-A0A5F2HXB9-F1
#
_entry.id   AF-A0A5F2HXB9-F1
#
_cell.length_a   1.000
_cell.length_b   1.000
_cell.length_c   1.000
_cell.angle_alpha   90.00
_cell.angle_beta   90.00
_cell.angle_gamma   90.00
#
_symmetry.space_group_name_H-M   'P 1'
#
loop_
_entity.id
_entity.type
_entity.pdbx_description
1 polymer ?
#
loop_
_entity_poly.entity_id
_entity_poly.type
_entity_poly.pdbx_seq_one_letter_code
_entity_poly.pdbx_strand_id
1 'polypeptide(L)'
;SIQPSGLFESDFRYRQKQAGEEKRRLAKAAAAMIEPGQTVVIDDGSTAGSIAAHLAELLPLTVITNNLAVIQELAPIGGITLIALGGQYSKKFHGFFGLLAEETLRSLRADVAFLSSSAIHGASAFHQEQEVVQTKRLMMAAA
;
A
#
# COMPACT_ATOMS: atom_id res chain seq x y z
N SER A 1 19.33 17.20 20.19
CA SER A 1 19.02 17.53 18.78
C SER A 1 19.16 16.26 17.98
N ILE A 2 18.03 15.61 17.63
CA ILE A 2 18.05 14.39 16.82
C ILE A 2 18.28 14.84 15.38
N GLN A 3 19.46 14.55 14.84
CA GLN A 3 19.72 14.77 13.41
C GLN A 3 18.87 13.78 12.60
N PRO A 4 18.22 14.20 11.50
CA PRO A 4 17.55 13.27 10.61
C PRO A 4 18.61 12.37 9.98
N SER A 5 18.61 11.10 10.35
CA SER A 5 19.30 10.06 9.58
C SER A 5 18.31 9.50 8.57
N GLY A 6 18.78 8.97 7.43
CA GLY A 6 17.92 8.30 6.44
C GLY A 6 17.09 7.14 7.03
N LEU A 7 17.49 6.61 8.20
CA LEU A 7 16.71 5.66 9.00
C LEU A 7 15.45 6.30 9.62
N PHE A 8 15.51 7.56 10.07
CA PHE A 8 14.36 8.26 10.65
C PHE A 8 13.34 8.69 9.60
N GLU A 9 13.79 9.17 8.43
CA GLU A 9 12.91 9.50 7.30
C GLU A 9 12.22 8.25 6.72
N SER A 10 12.84 7.08 6.89
CA SER A 10 12.28 5.79 6.48
C SER A 10 11.32 5.16 7.49
N ASP A 11 10.89 5.86 8.55
CA ASP A 11 9.79 5.41 9.42
C ASP A 11 8.42 5.74 8.81
N PHE A 12 7.52 4.75 8.77
CA PHE A 12 6.18 4.90 8.20
C PHE A 12 5.37 6.03 8.83
N ARG A 13 5.38 6.17 10.16
CA ARG A 13 4.57 7.18 10.86
C ARG A 13 5.08 8.58 10.59
N TYR A 14 6.39 8.73 10.45
CA TYR A 14 6.99 9.98 10.01
C TYR A 14 6.54 10.32 8.58
N ARG A 15 6.69 9.39 7.63
CA ARG A 15 6.21 9.59 6.24
C ARG A 15 4.73 9.92 6.19
N GLN A 16 3.89 9.22 6.96
CA GLN A 16 2.43 9.43 6.97
C GLN A 16 2.04 10.89 7.29
N LYS A 17 2.82 11.58 8.12
CA LYS A 17 2.59 13.00 8.48
C LYS A 17 3.15 14.00 7.47
N GLN A 18 3.94 13.56 6.50
CA GLN A 18 4.52 14.43 5.47
C GLN A 18 3.64 14.49 4.22
N ALA A 19 3.66 15.67 3.57
CA ALA A 19 3.01 15.93 2.28
C ALA A 19 1.54 15.47 2.24
N GLY A 20 0.81 15.73 3.33
CA GLY A 20 -0.56 15.22 3.51
C GLY A 20 -1.53 15.75 2.46
N GLU A 21 -1.39 17.02 2.05
CA GLU A 21 -2.25 17.60 1.03
C GLU A 21 -2.00 16.97 -0.35
N GLU A 22 -0.74 16.77 -0.71
CA GLU A 22 -0.32 16.11 -1.95
C GLU A 22 -0.82 14.67 -2.00
N LYS A 23 -0.65 13.92 -0.89
CA LYS A 23 -1.16 12.55 -0.79
C LYS A 23 -2.67 12.49 -0.91
N ARG A 24 -3.40 13.43 -0.31
CA ARG A 24 -4.86 13.51 -0.46
C ARG A 24 -5.26 13.78 -1.91
N ARG A 25 -4.54 14.66 -2.63
CA ARG A 25 -4.80 14.91 -4.06
C ARG A 25 -4.52 13.68 -4.91
N LEU A 26 -3.40 12.99 -4.66
CA LEU A 26 -3.05 11.73 -5.34
C LEU A 26 -4.07 10.63 -5.04
N ALA A 27 -4.46 10.47 -3.77
CA ALA A 27 -5.42 9.48 -3.33
C ALA A 27 -6.78 9.66 -3.99
N LYS A 28 -7.27 10.91 -4.07
CA LYS A 28 -8.51 11.23 -4.78
C LYS A 28 -8.43 10.90 -6.28
N ALA A 29 -7.31 11.23 -6.93
CA ALA A 29 -7.11 10.92 -8.34
C ALA A 29 -7.05 9.41 -8.59
N ALA A 30 -6.34 8.67 -7.74
CA ALA A 30 -6.26 7.21 -7.79
C ALA A 30 -7.61 6.54 -7.54
N ALA A 31 -8.38 7.01 -6.55
CA ALA A 31 -9.72 6.50 -6.25
C ALA A 31 -10.68 6.67 -7.44
N ALA A 32 -10.53 7.74 -8.22
CA ALA A 32 -11.33 7.95 -9.43
C ALA A 32 -11.05 6.95 -10.57
N MET A 33 -9.99 6.13 -10.45
CA MET A 33 -9.66 5.07 -11.38
C MET A 33 -10.25 3.71 -10.97
N ILE A 34 -10.86 3.62 -9.79
CA ILE A 34 -11.42 2.39 -9.24
C ILE A 34 -12.91 2.33 -9.55
N GLU A 35 -13.36 1.18 -10.02
CA GLU A 35 -14.77 0.90 -10.28
C GLU A 35 -15.35 -0.04 -9.21
N PRO A 36 -16.63 0.14 -8.82
CA PRO A 36 -17.30 -0.82 -7.96
C PRO A 36 -17.23 -2.25 -8.51
N GLY A 37 -16.92 -3.19 -7.64
CA GLY A 37 -16.73 -4.61 -7.94
C GLY A 37 -15.27 -5.02 -8.15
N GLN A 38 -14.35 -4.06 -8.31
CA GLN A 38 -12.94 -4.36 -8.55
C GLN A 38 -12.21 -4.93 -7.33
N THR A 39 -11.18 -5.71 -7.63
CA THR A 39 -10.13 -6.12 -6.70
C THR A 39 -8.94 -5.18 -6.81
N VAL A 40 -8.58 -4.53 -5.71
CA VAL A 40 -7.57 -3.46 -5.65
C VAL A 40 -6.43 -3.88 -4.75
N VAL A 41 -5.19 -3.81 -5.25
CA VAL A 41 -3.98 -3.96 -4.42
C VAL A 41 -3.51 -2.58 -3.94
N ILE A 42 -3.22 -2.46 -2.64
CA ILE A 42 -2.61 -1.26 -2.04
C ILE A 42 -1.35 -1.66 -1.26
N ASP A 43 -0.21 -1.03 -1.58
CA ASP A 43 1.07 -1.35 -0.95
C ASP A 43 1.27 -0.79 0.47
N ASP A 44 2.43 -1.09 1.05
CA ASP A 44 2.88 -0.68 2.38
C ASP A 44 3.13 0.84 2.52
N GLY A 45 3.12 1.59 1.43
CA GLY A 45 3.51 2.99 1.45
C GLY A 45 2.40 3.91 1.94
N SER A 46 2.77 4.90 2.76
CA SER A 46 1.81 5.90 3.28
C SER A 46 1.13 6.74 2.19
N THR A 47 1.74 6.85 1.00
CA THR A 47 1.15 7.56 -0.13
C THR A 47 0.01 6.77 -0.74
N ALA A 48 0.25 5.51 -1.14
CA ALA A 48 -0.81 4.65 -1.68
C ALA A 48 -1.86 4.32 -0.62
N GLY A 49 -1.45 4.09 0.63
CA GLY A 49 -2.36 3.85 1.75
C GLY A 49 -3.37 4.97 2.00
N SER A 50 -3.07 6.22 1.57
CA SER A 50 -4.01 7.34 1.69
C SER A 50 -5.28 7.18 0.83
N ILE A 51 -5.30 6.23 -0.12
CA ILE A 51 -6.48 5.89 -0.93
C ILE A 51 -7.59 5.27 -0.08
N ALA A 52 -7.24 4.59 1.03
CA ALA A 52 -8.18 3.88 1.90
C ALA A 52 -9.37 4.78 2.33
N ALA A 53 -9.09 6.05 2.62
CA ALA A 53 -10.07 7.04 3.08
C ALA A 53 -11.19 7.33 2.07
N HIS A 54 -11.03 6.90 0.81
CA HIS A 54 -11.97 7.15 -0.28
C HIS A 54 -12.74 5.89 -0.70
N LEU A 55 -12.34 4.69 -0.24
CA LEU A 55 -12.88 3.44 -0.77
C LEU A 55 -14.31 3.13 -0.32
N ALA A 56 -14.76 3.71 0.80
CA ALA A 56 -16.13 3.55 1.27
C ALA A 56 -17.19 4.10 0.29
N GLU A 57 -16.79 4.98 -0.63
CA GLU A 57 -17.66 5.58 -1.63
C GLU A 57 -17.78 4.73 -2.91
N LEU A 58 -16.98 3.66 -3.03
CA LEU A 58 -16.77 2.90 -4.28
C LEU A 58 -17.17 1.43 -4.15
N LEU A 59 -17.99 1.11 -3.15
CA LEU A 59 -18.38 -0.24 -2.79
C LEU A 59 -19.30 -0.89 -3.85
N PRO A 60 -19.30 -2.23 -3.97
CA PRO A 60 -18.47 -3.19 -3.23
C PRO A 60 -17.03 -3.24 -3.77
N LEU A 61 -16.06 -3.63 -2.95
CA LEU A 61 -14.67 -3.81 -3.39
C LEU A 61 -14.03 -5.03 -2.73
N THR A 62 -13.07 -5.64 -3.41
CA THR A 62 -12.07 -6.48 -2.74
C THR A 62 -10.78 -5.69 -2.61
N VAL A 63 -10.17 -5.66 -1.42
CA VAL A 63 -8.91 -4.95 -1.20
C VAL A 63 -7.86 -5.93 -0.70
N ILE A 64 -6.75 -6.03 -1.42
CA ILE A 64 -5.56 -6.82 -1.04
C ILE A 64 -4.49 -5.84 -0.55
N THR A 65 -4.01 -6.02 0.67
CA THR A 65 -2.95 -5.14 1.19
C THR A 65 -2.10 -5.84 2.23
N ASN A 66 -0.83 -5.45 2.31
CA ASN A 66 0.06 -5.81 3.42
C ASN A 66 0.22 -4.68 4.44
N ASN A 67 -0.51 -3.57 4.32
CA ASN A 67 -0.33 -2.37 5.13
C ASN A 67 -1.24 -2.38 6.35
N LEU A 68 -0.67 -2.35 7.56
CA LEU A 68 -1.44 -2.43 8.80
C LEU A 68 -2.39 -1.23 8.98
N ALA A 69 -2.00 -0.03 8.55
CA ALA A 69 -2.87 1.15 8.65
C ALA A 69 -4.10 1.01 7.73
N VAL A 70 -3.89 0.55 6.49
CA VAL A 70 -4.98 0.29 5.54
C VAL A 70 -5.90 -0.82 6.07
N ILE A 71 -5.34 -1.88 6.63
CA ILE A 71 -6.12 -2.97 7.24
C ILE A 71 -7.02 -2.42 8.35
N GLN A 72 -6.46 -1.62 9.27
CA GLN A 72 -7.21 -1.05 10.38
C GLN A 72 -8.31 -0.09 9.93
N GLU A 73 -8.07 0.68 8.87
CA GLU A 73 -9.01 1.65 8.33
C GLU A 73 -10.17 0.99 7.59
N LEU A 74 -9.90 -0.08 6.82
CA LEU A 74 -10.90 -0.73 5.97
C LEU A 74 -11.65 -1.87 6.66
N ALA A 75 -11.07 -2.51 7.69
CA ALA A 75 -11.71 -3.60 8.44
C ALA A 75 -13.14 -3.30 8.96
N PRO A 76 -13.48 -2.08 9.45
CA PRO A 76 -14.83 -1.78 9.91
C PRO A 76 -15.82 -1.46 8.77
N ILE A 77 -15.37 -1.36 7.51
CA ILE A 77 -16.20 -0.89 6.40
C ILE A 77 -16.94 -2.07 5.76
N GLY A 78 -18.26 -2.11 5.92
CA GLY A 78 -19.11 -3.07 5.23
C GLY A 78 -19.03 -2.91 3.71
N GLY A 79 -19.12 -4.02 2.96
CA GLY A 79 -18.99 -4.01 1.49
C GLY A 79 -17.56 -4.06 0.97
N ILE A 80 -16.55 -4.02 1.85
CA ILE A 80 -15.16 -4.34 1.51
C ILE A 80 -14.86 -5.80 1.90
N THR A 81 -14.49 -6.62 0.92
CA THR A 81 -13.79 -7.88 1.17
C THR A 81 -12.31 -7.59 1.35
N LEU A 82 -11.84 -7.60 2.59
CA LEU A 82 -10.43 -7.29 2.90
C LEU A 82 -9.59 -8.56 2.96
N ILE A 83 -8.61 -8.68 2.05
CA ILE A 83 -7.57 -9.71 2.07
C ILE A 83 -6.30 -9.07 2.66
N ALA A 84 -6.08 -9.30 3.95
CA ALA A 84 -4.88 -8.88 4.65
C ALA A 84 -3.74 -9.87 4.41
N LEU A 85 -2.66 -9.43 3.75
CA LEU A 85 -1.48 -10.24 3.55
C LEU A 85 -0.74 -10.41 4.88
N GLY A 86 -0.46 -11.67 5.25
CA GLY A 86 0.28 -12.03 6.46
C GLY A 86 1.79 -12.01 6.26
N GLY A 87 2.54 -12.63 7.18
CA GLY A 87 4.01 -12.68 7.15
C GLY A 87 4.65 -11.99 8.36
N GLN A 88 5.91 -11.61 8.21
CA GLN A 88 6.65 -10.91 9.25
C GLN A 88 6.28 -9.42 9.24
N TYR A 89 5.81 -8.92 10.38
CA TYR A 89 5.49 -7.50 10.54
C TYR A 89 6.77 -6.66 10.64
N SER A 90 6.89 -5.65 9.79
CA SER A 90 7.94 -4.64 9.82
C SER A 90 7.42 -3.34 10.43
N LYS A 91 7.97 -2.95 11.59
CA LYS A 91 7.64 -1.66 12.22
C LYS A 91 8.03 -0.45 11.35
N LYS A 92 9.11 -0.59 10.57
CA LYS A 92 9.65 0.46 9.69
C LYS A 92 8.71 0.82 8.54
N PHE A 93 8.12 -0.20 7.91
CA PHE A 93 7.20 -0.04 6.79
C PHE A 93 5.74 -0.12 7.19
N HIS A 94 5.46 -0.49 8.45
CA HIS A 94 4.11 -0.70 8.96
C HIS A 94 3.31 -1.71 8.13
N GLY A 95 3.99 -2.73 7.63
CA GLY A 95 3.39 -3.75 6.79
C GLY A 95 4.00 -5.13 7.00
N PHE A 96 3.38 -6.13 6.37
CA PHE A 96 3.76 -7.54 6.46
C PHE A 96 4.52 -7.98 5.21
N PHE A 97 5.58 -8.77 5.41
CA PHE A 97 6.50 -9.17 4.36
C PHE A 97 6.98 -10.62 4.54
N GLY A 98 7.80 -11.10 3.61
CA GLY A 98 8.39 -12.42 3.63
C GLY A 98 7.49 -13.50 3.03
N LEU A 99 7.90 -14.76 3.21
CA LEU A 99 7.40 -15.93 2.48
C LEU A 99 5.87 -16.00 2.37
N LEU A 100 5.16 -15.83 3.49
CA LEU A 100 3.70 -15.93 3.52
C LEU A 100 3.01 -14.86 2.67
N ALA A 101 3.49 -13.61 2.71
CA ALA A 101 2.97 -12.53 1.86
C ALA A 101 3.22 -12.85 0.39
N GLU A 102 4.42 -13.33 0.06
CA GLU A 102 4.84 -13.61 -1.31
C GLU A 102 4.08 -14.79 -1.93
N GLU A 103 3.92 -15.89 -1.21
CA GLU A 103 3.16 -17.06 -1.67
C GLU A 103 1.68 -16.74 -1.88
N THR A 104 1.11 -15.94 -0.99
CA THR A 104 -0.27 -15.46 -1.12
C THR A 104 -0.41 -14.59 -2.37
N LEU A 105 0.47 -13.61 -2.58
CA LEU A 105 0.45 -12.75 -3.76
C LEU A 105 0.55 -13.51 -5.08
N ARG A 106 1.33 -14.60 -5.14
CA ARG A 106 1.44 -15.43 -6.36
C ARG A 106 0.12 -16.11 -6.74
N SER A 107 -0.76 -16.34 -5.76
CA SER A 107 -2.01 -17.06 -5.91
C SER A 107 -3.23 -16.16 -6.10
N LEU A 108 -3.05 -14.84 -6.08
CA LEU A 108 -4.11 -13.85 -6.20
C LEU A 108 -4.03 -13.11 -7.53
N ARG A 109 -5.17 -12.57 -7.96
CA ARG A 109 -5.25 -11.61 -9.06
C ARG A 109 -6.10 -10.41 -8.66
N ALA A 110 -5.73 -9.25 -9.16
CA ALA A 110 -6.38 -7.97 -8.93
C ALA A 110 -6.63 -7.26 -10.26
N ASP A 111 -7.60 -6.36 -10.30
CA ASP A 111 -7.88 -5.54 -11.48
C ASP A 111 -6.92 -4.35 -11.57
N VAL A 112 -6.48 -3.83 -10.42
CA VAL A 112 -5.58 -2.67 -10.34
C VAL A 112 -4.70 -2.72 -9.10
N ALA A 113 -3.46 -2.23 -9.22
CA ALA A 113 -2.54 -2.05 -8.11
C ALA A 113 -2.08 -0.60 -7.98
N PHE A 114 -2.21 -0.04 -6.77
CA PHE A 114 -1.66 1.26 -6.41
C PHE A 114 -0.40 1.07 -5.58
N LEU A 115 0.74 1.35 -6.21
CA LEU A 115 2.05 1.18 -5.63
C LEU A 115 2.76 2.53 -5.52
N SER A 116 3.53 2.69 -4.45
CA SER A 116 4.36 3.85 -4.18
C SER A 116 5.82 3.45 -4.09
N SER A 117 6.73 4.40 -4.20
CA SER A 117 8.16 4.12 -4.15
C SER A 117 8.95 5.29 -3.56
N SER A 118 10.16 5.04 -3.08
CA SER A 118 11.05 6.06 -2.51
C SER A 118 11.55 7.03 -3.58
N ALA A 119 11.76 6.54 -4.80
CA ALA A 119 12.13 7.36 -5.95
C ALA A 119 11.57 6.78 -7.25
N ILE A 120 11.31 7.68 -8.21
CA ILE A 120 10.87 7.34 -9.58
C ILE A 120 11.74 8.13 -10.56
N HIS A 121 12.23 7.46 -11.59
CA HIS A 121 12.94 8.08 -12.72
C HIS A 121 12.45 7.47 -14.02
N GLY A 122 11.80 8.27 -14.88
CA GLY A 122 11.13 7.78 -16.07
C GLY A 122 10.08 6.73 -15.71
N ALA A 123 10.16 5.56 -16.34
CA ALA A 123 9.28 4.42 -16.07
C ALA A 123 9.80 3.47 -14.98
N SER A 124 10.86 3.84 -14.25
CA SER A 124 11.48 3.00 -13.22
C SER A 124 11.20 3.52 -11.81
N ALA A 125 10.93 2.61 -10.89
CA ALA A 125 10.72 2.88 -9.48
C ALA A 125 11.82 2.21 -8.64
N PHE A 126 12.28 2.88 -7.58
CA PHE A 126 13.43 2.47 -6.77
C PHE A 126 13.11 2.48 -5.28
N HIS A 127 13.50 1.40 -4.61
CA HIS A 127 13.40 1.27 -3.17
C HIS A 127 14.66 0.60 -2.63
N GLN A 128 15.15 1.05 -1.47
CA GLN A 128 16.43 0.62 -0.92
C GLN A 128 16.41 -0.76 -0.25
N GLU A 129 15.23 -1.22 0.22
CA GLU A 129 15.09 -2.54 0.82
C GLU A 129 14.66 -3.60 -0.19
N GLN A 130 15.43 -4.69 -0.26
CA GLN A 130 15.19 -5.79 -1.20
C GLN A 130 13.85 -6.49 -0.94
N GLU A 131 13.48 -6.69 0.32
CA GLU A 131 12.22 -7.33 0.71
C GLU A 131 11.01 -6.54 0.20
N VAL A 132 11.03 -5.21 0.36
CA VAL A 132 9.96 -4.33 -0.15
C VAL A 132 9.92 -4.34 -1.68
N VAL A 133 11.08 -4.32 -2.35
CA VAL A 133 11.15 -4.43 -3.82
C VAL A 133 10.52 -5.74 -4.31
N GLN A 134 10.83 -6.85 -3.63
CA GLN A 134 10.33 -8.17 -3.98
C GLN A 134 8.80 -8.24 -3.82
N THR A 135 8.26 -7.80 -2.68
CA THR A 135 6.81 -7.77 -2.45
C THR A 135 6.09 -6.89 -3.48
N LYS A 136 6.62 -5.70 -3.80
CA LYS A 136 6.02 -4.81 -4.81
C LYS A 136 6.04 -5.39 -6.21
N ARG A 137 7.10 -6.10 -6.60
CA ARG A 137 7.13 -6.83 -7.88
C ARG A 137 6.05 -7.91 -7.96
N LEU A 138 5.80 -8.61 -6.86
CA LEU A 138 4.74 -9.61 -6.80
C LEU A 138 3.35 -8.98 -6.81
N MET A 139 3.17 -7.82 -6.17
CA MET A 139 1.95 -7.03 -6.30
C MET A 139 1.71 -6.58 -7.74
N MET A 140 2.74 -6.09 -8.44
CA MET A 140 2.65 -5.77 -9.87
C MET A 140 2.31 -7.00 -10.72
N ALA A 141 2.87 -8.17 -10.41
CA ALA A 141 2.59 -9.39 -11.16
C ALA A 141 1.18 -9.97 -10.86
N ALA A 142 0.56 -9.56 -9.76
CA ALA A 142 -0.78 -9.97 -9.37
C ALA A 142 -1.88 -9.09 -9.98
N ALA A 143 -1.55 -7.92 -10.53
CA ALA A 143 -2.50 -7.05 -11.24
C ALA A 143 -2.16 -7.04 -12.75
#